data_AF-A0AAW0F2U3-F1
#
_entry.id   AF-A0AAW0F2U3-F1
#
_cell.length_a   1.000
_cell.length_b   1.000
_cell.length_c   1.000
_cell.angle_alpha   90.00
_cell.angle_beta   90.00
_cell.angle_gamma   90.00
#
_symmetry.space_group_name_H-M   'P 1'
#
loop_
_entity.id
_entity.type
_entity.pdbx_description
1 polymer ?
#
loop_
_entity_poly.entity_id
_entity_poly.type
_entity_poly.pdbx_seq_one_letter_code
_entity_poly.pdbx_strand_id
1 'polypeptide(L)'
;MRRCLPWRRLVCGGTCLLRDNGNATSSSASSSSSGSGSFKQTVAEKLEAESQALGRVACYPHRCMTRPVLPVPATQMLTPLFTSKVMELNQLATDLHCVSFSAPKAHWDAAVVLIKGNPDEVQYEVWVNPSVPGYDDRHSVAPMYGMWENCISCGAATAWVIRPQRITCTGFDEHGRAKTQVLDGMRARCLMHEMDHLMGKTILHQTTGPEFVVSTVAMSQRQLWPANFPSAEAYITAPGQFFDYVQNTTVIPPGLEWWYAQSMRDEFGNERIGQ
;
A
#
# COMPACT_ATOMS: atom_id res chain seq x y z
N MET A 1 43.03 -51.71 8.32
CA MET A 1 43.97 -50.75 7.71
C MET A 1 43.31 -49.38 7.66
N ARG A 2 43.98 -48.39 8.27
CA ARG A 2 43.97 -46.92 8.06
C ARG A 2 42.64 -46.12 8.09
N ARG A 3 42.51 -45.33 9.17
CA ARG A 3 41.85 -44.01 9.27
C ARG A 3 42.63 -42.93 8.48
N CYS A 4 41.96 -41.82 8.12
CA CYS A 4 42.41 -40.40 8.07
C CYS A 4 41.57 -39.62 7.03
N LEU A 5 40.69 -38.68 7.41
CA LEU A 5 40.85 -37.24 7.75
C LEU A 5 40.70 -36.28 6.53
N PRO A 6 40.14 -35.07 6.73
CA PRO A 6 39.56 -34.18 5.73
C PRO A 6 40.56 -33.15 5.16
N TRP A 7 40.21 -32.54 4.03
CA TRP A 7 40.98 -31.47 3.41
C TRP A 7 40.85 -30.13 4.16
N ARG A 8 42.02 -29.52 4.36
CA ARG A 8 42.29 -28.25 5.04
C ARG A 8 42.17 -27.05 4.09
N ARG A 9 41.88 -25.91 4.72
CA ARG A 9 42.15 -24.53 4.26
C ARG A 9 43.60 -24.33 3.81
N LEU A 10 43.80 -23.39 2.88
CA LEU A 10 45.04 -22.63 2.74
C LEU A 10 44.73 -21.13 2.73
N VAL A 11 45.37 -20.45 3.69
CA VAL A 11 45.47 -19.01 3.89
C VAL A 11 46.88 -18.62 3.45
N CYS A 12 47.03 -17.49 2.77
CA CYS A 12 48.26 -16.73 2.60
C CYS A 12 47.82 -15.25 2.45
N GLY A 13 48.34 -14.22 3.11
CA GLY A 13 49.49 -14.08 4.00
C GLY A 13 50.30 -12.83 3.59
N GLY A 14 50.21 -11.75 4.38
CA GLY A 14 51.14 -10.58 4.41
C GLY A 14 50.97 -9.55 3.29
N THR A 15 51.16 -8.24 3.47
CA THR A 15 52.02 -7.53 4.44
C THR A 15 51.54 -6.10 4.71
N CYS A 16 51.83 -5.65 5.93
CA CYS A 16 51.69 -4.31 6.48
C CYS A 16 52.92 -3.45 6.12
N LEU A 17 52.73 -2.15 5.85
CA LEU A 17 53.79 -1.13 5.95
C LEU A 17 53.23 0.11 6.66
N LEU A 18 53.94 0.51 7.71
CA LEU A 18 53.69 1.64 8.60
C LEU A 18 54.47 2.88 8.15
N ARG A 19 53.80 4.04 8.33
CA ARG A 19 54.27 5.38 8.76
C ARG A 19 55.41 6.08 7.99
N ASP A 20 55.13 7.35 7.66
CA ASP A 20 56.02 8.43 8.10
C ASP A 20 55.24 9.72 8.46
N ASN A 21 55.81 10.51 9.36
CA ASN A 21 55.21 11.62 10.10
C ASN A 21 55.77 12.97 9.58
N GLY A 22 54.94 13.98 9.35
CA GLY A 22 55.42 15.30 8.91
C GLY A 22 54.39 16.41 9.10
N ASN A 23 54.72 17.35 9.99
CA ASN A 23 53.91 18.42 10.57
C ASN A 23 53.74 19.62 9.63
N ALA A 24 52.52 20.18 9.49
CA ALA A 24 52.31 21.57 9.07
C ALA A 24 50.90 22.07 9.46
N THR A 25 50.87 22.94 10.44
CA THR A 25 49.74 23.80 10.82
C THR A 25 49.38 24.77 9.68
N SER A 26 48.12 24.77 9.24
CA SER A 26 47.47 25.97 8.71
C SER A 26 45.96 25.90 8.97
N SER A 27 45.52 26.83 9.81
CA SER A 27 44.13 27.20 9.99
C SER A 27 43.58 27.81 8.71
N SER A 28 42.58 27.18 8.11
CA SER A 28 41.70 27.83 7.13
C SER A 28 40.26 27.49 7.47
N ALA A 29 39.48 28.55 7.67
CA ALA A 29 38.06 28.49 7.95
C ALA A 29 37.35 27.75 6.82
N SER A 30 36.79 26.58 7.12
CA SER A 30 35.82 25.94 6.25
C SER A 30 34.51 26.72 6.38
N SER A 31 34.31 27.66 5.45
CA SER A 31 33.01 28.23 5.15
C SER A 31 32.01 27.09 4.94
N SER A 32 31.02 26.99 5.82
CA SER A 32 29.89 26.09 5.69
C SER A 32 29.06 26.50 4.46
N SER A 33 29.39 25.95 3.29
CA SER A 33 28.43 25.91 2.19
C SER A 33 27.39 24.84 2.52
N SER A 34 26.24 25.30 3.03
CA SER A 34 25.03 24.50 3.15
C SER A 34 24.61 24.03 1.76
N GLY A 35 25.12 22.87 1.35
CA GLY A 35 24.87 22.28 0.05
C GLY A 35 23.43 21.81 -0.01
N SER A 36 22.61 22.46 -0.84
CA SER A 36 21.44 21.82 -1.41
C SER A 36 21.96 20.65 -2.26
N GLY A 37 21.70 19.41 -1.83
CA GLY A 37 22.03 18.23 -2.62
C GLY A 37 21.49 18.37 -4.05
N SER A 38 22.22 17.83 -5.02
CA SER A 38 21.75 17.78 -6.40
C SER A 38 20.36 17.12 -6.46
N PHE A 39 19.45 17.57 -7.32
CA PHE A 39 18.10 16.98 -7.48
C PHE A 39 18.13 15.45 -7.53
N LYS A 40 19.13 14.87 -8.19
CA LYS A 40 19.35 13.42 -8.25
C LYS A 40 19.58 12.77 -6.88
N GLN A 41 20.32 13.46 -6.02
CA GLN A 41 20.59 13.02 -4.65
C GLN A 41 19.31 13.04 -3.82
N THR A 42 18.51 14.11 -3.90
CA THR A 42 17.22 14.20 -3.21
C THR A 42 16.25 13.10 -3.66
N VAL A 43 16.18 12.81 -4.96
CA VAL A 43 15.35 11.72 -5.49
C VAL A 43 15.85 10.35 -4.98
N ALA A 44 17.16 10.12 -4.98
CA ALA A 44 17.73 8.87 -4.48
C ALA A 44 17.47 8.67 -2.97
N GLU A 45 17.62 9.73 -2.17
CA GLU A 45 17.31 9.72 -0.73
C GLU A 45 15.83 9.40 -0.49
N LYS A 46 14.92 9.96 -1.30
CA LYS A 46 13.48 9.66 -1.21
C LYS A 46 13.18 8.19 -1.54
N LEU A 47 13.75 7.67 -2.62
CA LEU A 47 13.56 6.27 -3.02
C LEU A 47 14.12 5.29 -1.99
N GLU A 48 15.26 5.62 -1.37
CA GLU A 48 15.83 4.81 -0.30
C GLU A 48 14.94 4.82 0.95
N ALA A 49 14.40 5.98 1.33
CA ALA A 49 13.46 6.08 2.45
C ALA A 49 12.17 5.26 2.19
N GLU A 50 11.61 5.36 0.98
CA GLU A 50 10.46 4.56 0.55
C GLU A 50 10.77 3.05 0.58
N SER A 51 11.95 2.64 0.13
CA SER A 51 12.42 1.25 0.16
C SER A 51 12.56 0.72 1.60
N GLN A 52 13.13 1.52 2.51
CA GLN A 52 13.25 1.17 3.93
C GLN A 52 11.88 1.07 4.60
N ALA A 53 10.96 1.98 4.28
CA ALA A 53 9.58 1.91 4.73
C ALA A 53 8.89 0.64 4.21
N LEU A 54 9.07 0.31 2.92
CA LEU A 54 8.49 -0.88 2.29
C LEU A 54 8.99 -2.17 2.96
N GLY A 55 10.26 -2.21 3.38
CA GLY A 55 10.83 -3.34 4.12
C GLY A 55 10.17 -3.61 5.48
N ARG A 56 9.40 -2.66 6.02
CA ARG A 56 8.61 -2.81 7.27
C ARG A 56 7.18 -3.27 7.02
N VAL A 57 6.78 -3.42 5.76
CA VAL A 57 5.44 -3.86 5.37
C VAL A 57 5.37 -5.38 5.35
N ALA A 58 4.33 -5.92 5.98
CA ALA A 58 4.03 -7.33 5.90
C ALA A 58 3.53 -7.70 4.49
N CYS A 59 4.30 -8.55 3.80
CA CYS A 59 3.89 -9.15 2.53
C CYS A 59 3.03 -10.40 2.77
N TYR A 60 1.95 -10.56 2.02
CA TYR A 60 1.21 -11.83 1.96
C TYR A 60 2.12 -12.95 1.43
N PRO A 61 2.12 -14.18 1.99
CA PRO A 61 1.22 -14.71 3.02
C PRO A 61 1.82 -14.70 4.45
N HIS A 62 2.47 -13.60 4.87
CA HIS A 62 2.97 -13.47 6.24
C HIS A 62 1.85 -13.66 7.29
N ARG A 63 2.19 -14.20 8.47
CA ARG A 63 1.24 -14.62 9.53
C ARG A 63 0.25 -13.54 10.02
N CYS A 64 0.56 -12.26 9.85
CA CYS A 64 -0.37 -11.17 10.23
C CYS A 64 -1.37 -10.85 9.12
N MET A 65 -1.12 -11.30 7.89
CA MET A 65 -1.98 -11.09 6.71
C MET A 65 -2.84 -12.30 6.37
N THR A 66 -2.73 -13.40 7.13
CA THR A 66 -3.40 -14.69 6.86
C THR A 66 -4.30 -15.17 7.98
N ARG A 67 -4.54 -14.32 8.99
CA ARG A 67 -5.46 -14.60 10.09
C ARG A 67 -6.23 -13.34 10.49
N PRO A 68 -7.40 -13.50 11.13
CA PRO A 68 -8.08 -12.39 11.76
C PRO A 68 -7.25 -11.75 12.88
N VAL A 69 -7.36 -10.43 12.99
CA VAL A 69 -6.75 -9.64 14.06
C VAL A 69 -7.57 -9.68 15.34
N LEU A 70 -6.95 -9.23 16.43
CA LEU A 70 -7.67 -8.98 17.67
C LEU A 70 -8.38 -7.60 17.65
N PRO A 71 -9.64 -7.52 18.12
CA PRO A 71 -10.28 -6.24 18.34
C PRO A 71 -9.57 -5.50 19.47
N VAL A 72 -9.45 -4.18 19.36
CA VAL A 72 -8.83 -3.33 20.37
C VAL A 72 -9.84 -3.11 21.51
N PRO A 73 -9.55 -3.52 22.76
CA PRO A 73 -10.43 -3.24 23.89
C PRO A 73 -10.53 -1.73 24.16
N ALA A 74 -11.71 -1.25 24.58
CA ALA A 74 -11.92 0.16 24.88
C ALA A 74 -10.93 0.71 25.94
N THR A 75 -10.49 -0.12 26.88
CA THR A 75 -9.48 0.23 27.90
C THR A 75 -8.10 0.52 27.30
N GLN A 76 -7.80 -0.01 26.11
CA GLN A 76 -6.50 0.16 25.45
C GLN A 76 -6.48 1.37 24.51
N MET A 77 -7.64 1.78 23.97
CA MET A 77 -7.74 2.87 22.98
C MET A 77 -7.24 4.23 23.50
N LEU A 78 -7.30 4.45 24.82
CA LEU A 78 -6.89 5.71 25.45
C LEU A 78 -5.47 5.67 26.02
N THR A 79 -4.73 4.58 25.78
CA THR A 79 -3.38 4.43 26.32
C THR A 79 -2.36 5.18 25.47
N PRO A 80 -1.30 5.75 26.07
CA PRO A 80 -0.21 6.35 25.30
C PRO A 80 0.46 5.38 24.32
N LEU A 81 0.48 4.08 24.66
CA LEU A 81 0.99 3.04 23.78
C LEU A 81 0.16 2.92 22.50
N PHE A 82 -1.17 2.95 22.62
CA PHE A 82 -2.06 2.94 21.46
C PHE A 82 -1.84 4.18 20.58
N THR A 83 -1.78 5.37 21.18
CA THR A 83 -1.50 6.61 20.44
C THR A 83 -0.17 6.53 19.69
N SER A 84 0.89 6.04 20.33
CA SER A 84 2.20 5.84 19.66
C SER A 84 2.09 4.88 18.48
N LYS A 85 1.35 3.77 18.62
CA LYS A 85 1.18 2.79 17.53
C LYS A 85 0.39 3.35 16.36
N VAL A 86 -0.65 4.13 16.63
CA VAL A 86 -1.41 4.84 15.58
C VAL A 86 -0.51 5.86 14.87
N MET A 87 0.34 6.59 15.58
CA MET A 87 1.30 7.53 14.97
C MET A 87 2.34 6.81 14.11
N GLU A 88 2.91 5.70 14.58
CA GLU A 88 3.83 4.86 13.80
C GLU A 88 3.17 4.32 12.52
N LEU A 89 1.91 3.91 12.60
CA LEU A 89 1.13 3.42 11.47
C LEU A 89 0.87 4.54 10.45
N ASN A 90 0.50 5.74 10.92
CA ASN A 90 0.29 6.92 10.08
C ASN A 90 1.57 7.35 9.36
N GLN A 91 2.70 7.36 10.07
CA GLN A 91 3.98 7.70 9.48
C GLN A 91 4.34 6.71 8.37
N LEU A 92 4.24 5.41 8.64
CA LEU A 92 4.54 4.37 7.65
C LEU A 92 3.64 4.49 6.41
N ALA A 93 2.34 4.71 6.60
CA ALA A 93 1.41 4.91 5.49
C ALA A 93 1.75 6.18 4.67
N THR A 94 2.20 7.25 5.33
CA THR A 94 2.61 8.51 4.69
C THR A 94 3.89 8.34 3.88
N ASP A 95 4.90 7.69 4.45
CA ASP A 95 6.19 7.40 3.80
C ASP A 95 5.99 6.56 2.53
N LEU A 96 4.94 5.73 2.49
CA LEU A 96 4.57 4.86 1.37
C LEU A 96 3.50 5.46 0.45
N HIS A 97 3.11 6.72 0.66
CA HIS A 97 2.09 7.41 -0.14
C HIS A 97 0.77 6.64 -0.29
N CYS A 98 0.34 5.94 0.76
CA CYS A 98 -0.87 5.12 0.73
C CYS A 98 -2.14 5.99 0.82
N VAL A 99 -3.20 5.59 0.10
CA VAL A 99 -4.56 6.15 0.30
C VAL A 99 -5.24 5.49 1.51
N SER A 100 -4.92 4.23 1.75
CA SER A 100 -5.39 3.48 2.91
C SER A 100 -4.34 2.50 3.41
N PHE A 101 -4.40 2.19 4.70
CA PHE A 101 -3.46 1.28 5.33
C PHE A 101 -4.09 0.62 6.56
N SER A 102 -3.60 -0.54 6.97
CA SER A 102 -4.14 -1.27 8.12
C SER A 102 -3.04 -1.79 9.02
N ALA A 103 -3.34 -1.91 10.31
CA ALA A 103 -2.38 -2.35 11.32
C ALA A 103 -1.67 -3.68 10.98
N PRO A 104 -2.34 -4.71 10.42
CA PRO A 104 -1.68 -5.93 9.97
C PRO A 104 -0.54 -5.72 8.99
N LYS A 105 -0.67 -4.75 8.07
CA LYS A 105 0.38 -4.40 7.10
C LYS A 105 1.64 -3.88 7.81
N ALA A 106 1.52 -3.32 9.01
CA ALA A 106 2.63 -2.88 9.85
C ALA A 106 3.04 -3.91 10.93
N HIS A 107 2.65 -5.18 10.77
CA HIS A 107 2.86 -6.23 11.77
C HIS A 107 2.18 -5.96 13.13
N TRP A 108 1.20 -5.06 13.18
CA TRP A 108 0.44 -4.76 14.39
C TRP A 108 -0.87 -5.54 14.40
N ASP A 109 -0.99 -6.45 15.38
CA ASP A 109 -2.17 -7.30 15.56
C ASP A 109 -3.33 -6.56 16.24
N ALA A 110 -3.95 -5.64 15.51
CA ALA A 110 -5.06 -4.83 16.00
C ALA A 110 -6.04 -4.52 14.86
N ALA A 111 -7.32 -4.40 15.21
CA ALA A 111 -8.35 -3.91 14.29
C ALA A 111 -8.30 -2.39 14.14
N VAL A 112 -7.27 -1.89 13.45
CA VAL A 112 -7.09 -0.46 13.15
C VAL A 112 -6.83 -0.26 11.66
N VAL A 113 -7.56 0.68 11.09
CA VAL A 113 -7.54 1.04 9.66
C VAL A 113 -7.37 2.55 9.52
N LEU A 114 -6.58 2.96 8.53
CA LEU A 114 -6.38 4.33 8.09
C LEU A 114 -6.96 4.47 6.68
N ILE A 115 -7.76 5.50 6.44
CA ILE A 115 -8.27 5.84 5.10
C ILE A 115 -8.16 7.34 4.84
N LYS A 116 -8.02 7.71 3.57
CA LYS A 116 -8.18 9.09 3.09
C LYS A 116 -9.41 9.20 2.20
N GLY A 117 -9.99 10.40 2.15
CA GLY A 117 -11.03 10.75 1.18
C GLY A 117 -10.48 11.00 -0.22
N ASN A 118 -9.32 11.63 -0.28
CA ASN A 118 -8.58 11.94 -1.51
C ASN A 118 -7.08 11.68 -1.24
N PRO A 119 -6.32 11.11 -2.19
CA PRO A 119 -4.85 11.07 -2.16
C PRO A 119 -4.14 12.35 -1.67
N ASP A 120 -4.68 13.53 -1.96
CA ASP A 120 -4.08 14.82 -1.58
C ASP A 120 -4.26 15.17 -0.09
N GLU A 121 -5.15 14.46 0.62
CA GLU A 121 -5.33 14.68 2.04
C GLU A 121 -4.06 14.29 2.81
N VAL A 122 -3.62 15.16 3.71
CA VAL A 122 -2.43 14.91 4.52
C VAL A 122 -2.75 13.94 5.66
N GLN A 123 -3.93 14.10 6.26
CA GLN A 123 -4.32 13.37 7.46
C GLN A 123 -5.16 12.15 7.09
N TYR A 124 -4.94 11.04 7.79
CA TYR A 124 -5.79 9.87 7.67
C TYR A 124 -6.94 9.96 8.67
N GLU A 125 -8.11 9.51 8.23
CA GLU A 125 -9.18 9.14 9.13
C GLU A 125 -8.87 7.76 9.74
N VAL A 126 -8.85 7.69 11.06
CA VAL A 126 -8.60 6.44 11.80
C VAL A 126 -9.93 5.74 12.10
N TRP A 127 -9.97 4.44 11.87
CA TRP A 127 -11.07 3.56 12.24
C TRP A 127 -10.55 2.43 13.12
N VAL A 128 -11.07 2.37 14.34
CA VAL A 128 -10.77 1.32 15.32
C VAL A 128 -11.98 0.42 15.46
N ASN A 129 -11.75 -0.89 15.41
CA ASN A 129 -12.80 -1.93 15.37
C ASN A 129 -13.92 -1.62 14.35
N PRO A 130 -13.60 -1.29 13.08
CA PRO A 130 -14.63 -1.01 12.09
C PRO A 130 -15.51 -2.23 11.84
N SER A 131 -16.80 -1.99 11.67
CA SER A 131 -17.81 -2.98 11.33
C SER A 131 -18.82 -2.38 10.36
N VAL A 132 -19.20 -3.15 9.34
CA VAL A 132 -20.20 -2.78 8.35
C VAL A 132 -21.36 -3.78 8.46
N PRO A 133 -22.36 -3.51 9.31
CA PRO A 133 -23.50 -4.40 9.49
C PRO A 133 -24.26 -4.57 8.17
N GLY A 134 -24.64 -5.80 7.83
CA GLY A 134 -25.42 -6.10 6.62
C GLY A 134 -24.62 -6.06 5.32
N TYR A 135 -23.31 -5.85 5.37
CA TYR A 135 -22.44 -6.19 4.26
C TYR A 135 -22.03 -7.65 4.37
N ASP A 136 -22.51 -8.46 3.42
CA ASP A 136 -21.77 -9.63 2.97
C ASP A 136 -21.56 -9.55 1.46
N ASP A 137 -20.52 -10.24 0.99
CA ASP A 137 -20.07 -10.25 -0.40
C ASP A 137 -21.12 -10.74 -1.41
N ARG A 138 -22.19 -11.39 -0.95
CA ARG A 138 -23.26 -12.00 -1.75
C ARG A 138 -24.63 -11.33 -1.61
N HIS A 139 -24.89 -10.61 -0.52
CA HIS A 139 -26.20 -10.08 -0.15
C HIS A 139 -26.21 -8.57 0.08
N SER A 140 -25.19 -7.85 -0.41
CA SER A 140 -25.21 -6.39 -0.41
C SER A 140 -26.47 -5.85 -1.11
N VAL A 141 -27.24 -5.05 -0.38
CA VAL A 141 -28.40 -4.31 -0.91
C VAL A 141 -28.01 -3.06 -1.70
N ALA A 142 -26.76 -2.61 -1.61
CA ALA A 142 -26.28 -1.46 -2.35
C ALA A 142 -25.77 -1.87 -3.75
N PRO A 143 -25.90 -0.98 -4.76
CA PRO A 143 -25.28 -1.17 -6.08
C PRO A 143 -23.81 -1.61 -5.97
N MET A 144 -23.42 -2.57 -6.78
CA MET A 144 -22.06 -3.13 -6.77
C MET A 144 -21.22 -2.45 -7.86
N TYR A 145 -19.97 -2.13 -7.54
CA TYR A 145 -18.97 -1.56 -8.43
C TYR A 145 -17.78 -2.50 -8.61
N GLY A 146 -17.32 -2.66 -9.85
CA GLY A 146 -16.08 -3.35 -10.18
C GLY A 146 -14.90 -2.38 -10.21
N MET A 147 -13.73 -2.80 -9.74
CA MET A 147 -12.50 -1.99 -9.80
C MET A 147 -11.27 -2.88 -9.83
N TRP A 148 -10.25 -2.45 -10.57
CA TRP A 148 -8.89 -2.96 -10.42
C TRP A 148 -8.25 -2.41 -9.15
N GLU A 149 -8.10 -3.26 -8.14
CA GLU A 149 -7.43 -2.95 -6.87
C GLU A 149 -5.98 -3.43 -6.90
N ASN A 150 -5.09 -2.65 -6.29
CA ASN A 150 -3.73 -3.08 -5.96
C ASN A 150 -3.57 -3.13 -4.44
N CYS A 151 -2.51 -3.79 -3.98
CA CYS A 151 -2.17 -3.83 -2.57
C CYS A 151 -0.66 -3.94 -2.40
N ILE A 152 -0.09 -3.03 -1.62
CA ILE A 152 1.34 -3.03 -1.29
C ILE A 152 1.81 -4.35 -0.66
N SER A 153 0.94 -5.03 0.08
CA SER A 153 1.21 -6.34 0.68
C SER A 153 1.06 -7.52 -0.28
N CYS A 154 0.55 -7.32 -1.51
CA CYS A 154 0.36 -8.38 -2.50
C CYS A 154 1.35 -8.31 -3.66
N GLY A 155 2.48 -7.61 -3.47
CA GLY A 155 3.50 -7.43 -4.49
C GLY A 155 2.96 -6.68 -5.72
N ALA A 156 3.42 -7.05 -6.91
CA ALA A 156 3.00 -6.44 -8.17
C ALA A 156 1.68 -7.05 -8.72
N ALA A 157 0.80 -7.53 -7.85
CA ALA A 157 -0.50 -8.08 -8.24
C ALA A 157 -1.58 -6.98 -8.22
N THR A 158 -2.40 -6.97 -9.26
CA THR A 158 -3.64 -6.19 -9.36
C THR A 158 -4.79 -7.17 -9.59
N ALA A 159 -5.90 -6.99 -8.90
CA ALA A 159 -7.05 -7.88 -8.99
C ALA A 159 -8.34 -7.12 -9.26
N TRP A 160 -9.22 -7.68 -10.08
CA TRP A 160 -10.56 -7.14 -10.30
C TRP A 160 -11.47 -7.55 -9.14
N VAL A 161 -11.96 -6.57 -8.38
CA VAL A 161 -12.76 -6.81 -7.19
C VAL A 161 -14.08 -6.07 -7.27
N ILE A 162 -15.15 -6.78 -6.95
CA ILE A 162 -16.52 -6.24 -6.96
C ILE A 162 -16.94 -5.95 -5.52
N ARG A 163 -17.36 -4.72 -5.23
CA ARG A 163 -17.76 -4.28 -3.89
C ARG A 163 -18.95 -3.32 -3.95
N PRO A 164 -19.71 -3.14 -2.86
CA PRO A 164 -20.77 -2.16 -2.79
C PRO A 164 -20.25 -0.74 -2.99
N GLN A 165 -21.01 0.08 -3.68
CA GLN A 165 -20.70 1.50 -3.87
C GLN A 165 -20.72 2.28 -2.56
N ARG A 166 -21.60 1.89 -1.64
CA ARG A 166 -21.89 2.61 -0.41
C ARG A 166 -22.10 1.63 0.73
N ILE A 167 -21.56 1.98 1.89
CA ILE A 167 -21.64 1.20 3.12
C ILE A 167 -21.93 2.11 4.32
N THR A 168 -22.54 1.56 5.36
CA THR A 168 -22.62 2.23 6.67
C THR A 168 -21.63 1.55 7.60
N CYS A 169 -20.57 2.25 7.96
CA CYS A 169 -19.55 1.75 8.88
C CYS A 169 -19.77 2.30 10.29
N THR A 170 -19.60 1.42 11.27
CA THR A 170 -19.62 1.70 12.70
C THR A 170 -18.26 1.34 13.29
N GLY A 171 -17.80 2.06 14.30
CA GLY A 171 -16.53 1.79 14.97
C GLY A 171 -16.17 2.91 15.94
N PHE A 172 -14.87 3.08 16.19
CA PHE A 172 -14.34 4.16 17.02
C PHE A 172 -13.27 4.95 16.25
N ASP A 173 -13.01 6.17 16.70
CA ASP A 173 -11.87 6.96 16.26
C ASP A 173 -10.61 6.68 17.11
N GLU A 174 -9.51 7.37 16.82
CA GLU A 174 -8.25 7.30 17.55
C GLU A 174 -8.33 7.77 19.01
N HIS A 175 -9.42 8.43 19.39
CA HIS A 175 -9.71 8.91 20.73
C HIS A 175 -10.73 8.03 21.46
N GLY A 176 -11.08 6.86 20.91
CA GLY A 176 -12.05 5.94 21.48
C GLY A 176 -13.49 6.44 21.46
N ARG A 177 -13.80 7.48 20.67
CA ARG A 177 -15.17 7.98 20.50
C ARG A 177 -15.86 7.14 19.44
N ALA A 178 -17.05 6.63 19.76
CA ALA A 178 -17.85 5.88 18.80
C ALA A 178 -18.23 6.79 17.62
N LYS A 179 -18.12 6.25 16.41
CA LYS A 179 -18.56 6.93 15.19
C LYS A 179 -19.30 5.97 14.27
N THR A 180 -20.31 6.50 13.60
CA THR A 180 -21.05 5.83 12.55
C THR A 180 -21.09 6.76 11.36
N GLN A 181 -20.67 6.29 10.20
CA GLN A 181 -20.65 7.10 8.98
C GLN A 181 -21.10 6.27 7.78
N VAL A 182 -21.83 6.93 6.89
CA VAL A 182 -22.06 6.42 5.53
C VAL A 182 -20.84 6.79 4.70
N LEU A 183 -20.18 5.79 4.14
CA LEU A 183 -19.05 5.95 3.23
C LEU A 183 -19.49 5.54 1.83
N ASP A 184 -19.02 6.25 0.82
CA ASP A 184 -19.19 5.90 -0.58
C ASP A 184 -17.91 6.10 -1.38
N GLY A 185 -17.94 5.66 -2.63
CA GLY A 185 -16.86 5.83 -3.60
C GLY A 185 -15.52 5.27 -3.09
N MET A 186 -14.46 6.08 -3.19
CA MET A 186 -13.10 5.67 -2.81
C MET A 186 -12.99 5.36 -1.31
N ARG A 187 -13.64 6.15 -0.45
CA ARG A 187 -13.61 5.93 1.01
C ARG A 187 -14.21 4.59 1.40
N ALA A 188 -15.36 4.24 0.81
CA ALA A 188 -15.98 2.93 1.01
C ALA A 188 -15.07 1.79 0.52
N ARG A 189 -14.54 1.92 -0.70
CA ARG A 189 -13.63 0.95 -1.32
C ARG A 189 -12.39 0.71 -0.46
N CYS A 190 -11.68 1.77 -0.07
CA CYS A 190 -10.51 1.73 0.79
C CYS A 190 -10.82 1.09 2.15
N LEU A 191 -11.91 1.51 2.82
CA LEU A 191 -12.27 0.92 4.11
C LEU A 191 -12.50 -0.59 3.97
N MET A 192 -13.29 -1.04 2.99
CA MET A 192 -13.56 -2.46 2.80
C MET A 192 -12.30 -3.26 2.45
N HIS A 193 -11.41 -2.70 1.62
CA HIS A 193 -10.12 -3.31 1.33
C HIS A 193 -9.29 -3.51 2.60
N GLU A 194 -9.21 -2.48 3.45
CA GLU A 194 -8.46 -2.59 4.71
C GLU A 194 -9.15 -3.49 5.73
N MET A 195 -10.47 -3.56 5.74
CA MET A 195 -11.23 -4.51 6.57
C MET A 195 -10.95 -5.97 6.19
N ASP A 196 -10.71 -6.28 4.91
CA ASP A 196 -10.31 -7.63 4.49
C ASP A 196 -9.01 -8.05 5.18
N HIS A 197 -8.03 -7.15 5.28
CA HIS A 197 -6.76 -7.41 5.97
C HIS A 197 -6.97 -7.66 7.46
N LEU A 198 -7.95 -7.03 8.09
CA LEU A 198 -8.32 -7.34 9.49
C LEU A 198 -8.87 -8.76 9.64
N MET A 199 -9.41 -9.35 8.58
CA MET A 199 -9.90 -10.74 8.54
C MET A 199 -8.86 -11.73 8.02
N GLY A 200 -7.63 -11.28 7.71
CA GLY A 200 -6.60 -12.11 7.08
C GLY A 200 -6.91 -12.46 5.62
N LYS A 201 -7.75 -11.66 4.96
CA LYS A 201 -8.07 -11.76 3.54
C LYS A 201 -7.40 -10.62 2.78
N THR A 202 -7.27 -10.81 1.46
CA THR A 202 -6.65 -9.83 0.56
C THR A 202 -7.43 -9.76 -0.73
N ILE A 203 -7.06 -8.86 -1.64
CA ILE A 203 -7.65 -8.77 -2.99
C ILE A 203 -7.59 -10.10 -3.76
N LEU A 204 -6.61 -10.96 -3.47
CA LEU A 204 -6.47 -12.29 -4.07
C LEU A 204 -7.58 -13.26 -3.65
N HIS A 205 -8.24 -12.99 -2.52
CA HIS A 205 -9.38 -13.76 -2.03
C HIS A 205 -10.72 -13.16 -2.47
N GLN A 206 -10.76 -11.84 -2.70
CA GLN A 206 -11.99 -11.12 -3.04
C GLN A 206 -12.25 -11.02 -4.55
N THR A 207 -11.24 -11.30 -5.36
CA THR A 207 -11.40 -11.47 -6.80
C THR A 207 -12.37 -12.62 -7.12
N THR A 208 -13.15 -12.49 -8.19
CA THR A 208 -14.11 -13.52 -8.62
C THR A 208 -13.43 -14.82 -9.06
N GLY A 209 -12.20 -14.72 -9.56
CA GLY A 209 -11.44 -15.85 -10.08
C GLY A 209 -9.95 -15.51 -10.28
N PRO A 210 -9.10 -16.52 -10.50
CA PRO A 210 -7.67 -16.33 -10.74
C PRO A 210 -7.36 -15.55 -12.03
N GLU A 211 -8.20 -15.65 -13.06
CA GLU A 211 -8.08 -14.91 -14.33
C GLU A 211 -8.21 -13.40 -14.15
N PHE A 212 -8.86 -12.98 -13.07
CA PHE A 212 -9.03 -11.59 -12.68
C PHE A 212 -7.85 -11.05 -11.86
N VAL A 213 -6.79 -11.84 -11.68
CA VAL A 213 -5.54 -11.41 -11.05
C VAL A 213 -4.47 -11.30 -12.13
N VAL A 214 -3.93 -10.09 -12.29
CA VAL A 214 -2.89 -9.79 -13.28
C VAL A 214 -1.70 -9.12 -12.62
N SER A 215 -0.53 -9.23 -13.22
CA SER A 215 0.63 -8.45 -12.77
C SER A 215 0.50 -6.99 -13.20
N THR A 216 1.20 -6.09 -12.52
CA THR A 216 1.30 -4.67 -12.92
C THR A 216 1.80 -4.51 -14.36
N VAL A 217 2.72 -5.38 -14.81
CA VAL A 217 3.21 -5.38 -16.21
C VAL A 217 2.11 -5.80 -17.17
N ALA A 218 1.35 -6.85 -16.86
CA ALA A 218 0.24 -7.28 -17.72
C ALA A 218 -0.85 -6.20 -17.78
N MET A 219 -1.13 -5.52 -16.67
CA MET A 219 -2.06 -4.38 -16.61
C MET A 219 -1.59 -3.21 -17.49
N SER A 220 -0.30 -2.91 -17.50
CA SER A 220 0.28 -1.86 -18.37
C SER A 220 0.18 -2.16 -19.86
N GLN A 221 -0.10 -3.42 -20.21
CA GLN A 221 -0.27 -3.91 -21.57
C GLN A 221 -1.72 -4.34 -21.86
N ARG A 222 -2.69 -3.81 -21.09
CA ARG A 222 -4.12 -4.12 -21.21
C ARG A 222 -4.68 -3.93 -22.62
N GLN A 223 -4.15 -3.00 -23.39
CA GLN A 223 -4.51 -2.78 -24.81
C GLN A 223 -4.28 -3.99 -25.70
N LEU A 224 -3.37 -4.90 -25.30
CA LEU A 224 -3.11 -6.15 -26.01
C LEU A 224 -4.05 -7.28 -25.59
N TRP A 225 -4.88 -7.09 -24.56
CA TRP A 225 -5.82 -8.10 -24.11
C TRP A 225 -6.96 -8.26 -25.12
N PRO A 226 -7.53 -9.48 -25.24
CA PRO A 226 -8.82 -9.66 -25.88
C PRO A 226 -9.88 -8.76 -25.24
N ALA A 227 -10.82 -8.24 -26.03
CA ALA A 227 -11.84 -7.30 -25.56
C ALA A 227 -12.75 -7.85 -24.43
N ASN A 228 -12.80 -9.17 -24.27
CA ASN A 228 -13.57 -9.86 -23.22
C ASN A 228 -12.70 -10.42 -22.09
N PHE A 229 -11.42 -10.07 -22.02
CA PHE A 229 -10.52 -10.57 -21.00
C PHE A 229 -10.27 -9.53 -19.88
N PRO A 230 -10.35 -9.91 -18.60
CA PRO A 230 -10.94 -11.16 -18.08
C PRO A 230 -12.48 -11.17 -18.15
N SER A 231 -13.07 -9.99 -18.33
CA SER A 231 -14.49 -9.77 -18.64
C SER A 231 -14.60 -8.47 -19.44
N ALA A 232 -15.76 -8.18 -20.06
CA ALA A 232 -15.96 -6.93 -20.77
C ALA A 232 -15.86 -5.71 -19.84
N GLU A 233 -16.41 -5.84 -18.63
CA GLU A 233 -16.44 -4.79 -17.60
C GLU A 233 -15.04 -4.49 -17.08
N ALA A 234 -14.26 -5.53 -16.77
CA ALA A 234 -12.88 -5.39 -16.33
C ALA A 234 -11.97 -4.87 -17.45
N TYR A 235 -12.24 -5.27 -18.70
CA TYR A 235 -11.48 -4.80 -19.85
C TYR A 235 -11.65 -3.30 -20.05
N ILE A 236 -12.87 -2.75 -20.03
CA ILE A 236 -13.08 -1.31 -20.32
C ILE A 236 -12.71 -0.38 -19.17
N THR A 237 -12.58 -0.91 -17.95
CA THR A 237 -12.34 -0.10 -16.75
C THR A 237 -10.85 0.13 -16.54
N ALA A 238 -10.42 1.39 -16.59
CA ALA A 238 -9.04 1.75 -16.34
C ALA A 238 -8.70 1.72 -14.83
N PRO A 239 -7.42 1.60 -14.45
CA PRO A 239 -6.99 1.81 -13.08
C PRO A 239 -7.49 3.15 -12.52
N GLY A 240 -7.99 3.17 -11.28
CA GLY A 240 -8.55 4.37 -10.67
C GLY A 240 -10.00 4.69 -11.07
N GLN A 241 -10.66 3.86 -11.88
CA GLN A 241 -12.08 3.97 -12.21
C GLN A 241 -12.91 2.87 -11.54
N PHE A 242 -14.19 3.15 -11.33
CA PHE A 242 -15.19 2.13 -11.01
C PHE A 242 -15.99 1.77 -12.26
N PHE A 243 -16.37 0.51 -12.37
CA PHE A 243 -17.44 0.07 -13.25
C PHE A 243 -18.75 0.00 -12.49
N ASP A 244 -19.73 0.80 -12.90
CA ASP A 244 -21.09 0.77 -12.36
C ASP A 244 -21.90 -0.33 -13.05
N TYR A 245 -22.20 -1.41 -12.33
CA TYR A 245 -22.99 -2.53 -12.87
C TYR A 245 -24.48 -2.21 -13.06
N VAL A 246 -25.00 -1.13 -12.46
CA VAL A 246 -26.39 -0.68 -12.64
C VAL A 246 -26.50 0.19 -13.88
N GLN A 247 -25.57 1.14 -14.05
CA GLN A 247 -25.56 2.05 -15.19
C GLN A 247 -24.81 1.50 -16.41
N ASN A 248 -24.07 0.40 -16.25
CA ASN A 248 -23.23 -0.22 -17.28
C ASN A 248 -22.23 0.77 -17.90
N THR A 249 -21.64 1.63 -17.05
CA THR A 249 -20.67 2.66 -17.46
C THR A 249 -19.51 2.72 -16.49
N THR A 250 -18.37 3.24 -16.95
CA THR A 250 -17.27 3.59 -16.07
C THR A 250 -17.53 4.96 -15.43
N VAL A 251 -17.22 5.07 -14.14
CA VAL A 251 -17.33 6.30 -13.36
C VAL A 251 -16.02 6.57 -12.64
N ILE A 252 -15.63 7.83 -12.57
CA ILE A 252 -14.46 8.24 -11.79
C ILE A 252 -14.93 8.43 -10.33
N PRO A 253 -14.26 7.82 -9.35
CA PRO A 253 -14.57 8.03 -7.95
C PRO A 253 -14.43 9.52 -7.59
N PRO A 254 -15.36 10.10 -6.82
CA PRO A 254 -15.17 11.45 -6.28
C PRO A 254 -13.83 11.54 -5.55
N GLY A 255 -13.02 12.55 -5.87
CA GLY A 255 -11.69 12.76 -5.30
C GLY A 255 -10.53 12.12 -6.07
N LEU A 256 -10.79 11.34 -7.14
CA LEU A 256 -9.75 10.80 -8.04
C LEU A 256 -9.70 11.47 -9.42
N GLU A 257 -10.47 12.54 -9.65
CA GLU A 257 -10.56 13.20 -10.95
C GLU A 257 -9.21 13.72 -11.44
N TRP A 258 -8.40 14.28 -10.54
CA TRP A 258 -7.08 14.79 -10.89
C TRP A 258 -6.09 13.66 -11.23
N TRP A 259 -6.09 12.59 -10.44
CA TRP A 259 -5.24 11.41 -10.68
C TRP A 259 -5.59 10.74 -12.00
N TYR A 260 -6.89 10.56 -12.25
CA TYR A 260 -7.36 10.08 -13.54
C TYR A 260 -6.88 10.98 -14.69
N ALA A 261 -6.97 12.30 -14.53
CA ALA A 261 -6.49 13.26 -15.53
C ALA A 261 -4.96 13.24 -15.73
N GLN A 262 -4.18 12.79 -14.75
CA GLN A 262 -2.74 12.55 -14.91
C GLN A 262 -2.45 11.25 -15.63
N SER A 263 -3.06 10.15 -15.19
CA SER A 263 -2.87 8.83 -15.82
C SER A 263 -3.28 8.83 -17.30
N MET A 264 -4.38 9.52 -17.65
CA MET A 264 -4.78 9.68 -19.06
C MET A 264 -3.75 10.47 -19.86
N ARG A 265 -3.12 11.51 -19.28
CA ARG A 265 -2.07 12.28 -19.95
C ARG A 265 -0.84 11.43 -20.25
N ASP A 266 -0.48 10.53 -19.34
CA ASP A 266 0.65 9.62 -19.52
C ASP A 266 0.35 8.53 -20.56
N GLU A 267 -0.87 8.00 -20.62
CA GLU A 267 -1.31 7.08 -21.69
C GLU A 267 -1.22 7.74 -23.08
N PHE A 268 -1.76 8.95 -23.26
CA PHE A 268 -1.65 9.68 -24.54
C PHE A 268 -0.21 10.11 -24.87
N GLY A 269 0.63 10.36 -23.86
CA GLY A 269 2.05 10.66 -24.03
C GLY A 269 2.81 9.47 -24.61
N ASN A 270 2.54 8.26 -24.12
CA ASN A 270 3.16 7.03 -24.60
C ASN A 270 2.71 6.65 -26.01
N GLU A 271 1.45 6.88 -26.39
CA GLU A 271 0.96 6.66 -27.76
C GLU A 271 1.68 7.54 -28.80
N ARG A 272 2.08 8.76 -28.42
CA ARG A 272 2.82 9.69 -29.30
C ARG A 272 4.29 9.33 -29.50
N ILE A 273 4.90 8.58 -28.58
CA ILE A 273 6.29 8.12 -28.71
C ILE A 273 6.38 6.89 -29.64
N GLY A 274 5.26 6.24 -29.91
CA GLY A 274 5.13 5.14 -30.87
C GLY A 274 4.87 5.57 -32.33
N GLN A 275 4.96 6.87 -32.66
CA GLN A 275 4.84 7.40 -34.03
C GLN A 275 6.19 7.94 -34.54
#